data_AF-A0A819HSK5-F1
#
_entry.id   AF-A0A819HSK5-F1
#
_cell.length_a   1.000
_cell.length_b   1.000
_cell.length_c   1.000
_cell.angle_alpha   90.00
_cell.angle_beta   90.00
_cell.angle_gamma   90.00
#
_symmetry.space_group_name_H-M   'P 1'
#
loop_
_entity.id
_entity.type
_entity.pdbx_description
1 polymer ?
#
loop_
_entity_poly.entity_id
_entity_poly.type
_entity_poly.pdbx_seq_one_letter_code
_entity_poly.pdbx_strand_id
1 'polypeptide(L)'
;RFIYMSSSTTLETYPTKFNYDSFINCDYLLLSNLCHLSTPIDASINANELTTKIGNILNDHGSILIPCSSIGLIFYMFEFLTNYFEQINLLNIHMYFISPISNATLSISNAMSEWVTEQRQIASFSGTPPFKHNELIKSKCLITISSDRLDDTDTLINFEQPSIIFTGHLSLRFGPIVQLIEKMKTSSSNSIIFIDNQYSYIDALKPYQPINMKCYYLPIDRRLNFSQIN
;
A
#
# COMPACT_ATOMS: atom_id res chain seq x y z
N ARG A 1 -11.39 8.60 -33.79
CA ARG A 1 -10.76 7.72 -32.79
C ARG A 1 -10.86 8.38 -31.42
N PHE A 2 -11.62 7.73 -30.54
CA PHE A 2 -11.83 8.18 -29.16
C PHE A 2 -11.02 7.29 -28.22
N ILE A 3 -10.32 7.88 -27.26
CA ILE A 3 -9.54 7.17 -26.24
C ILE A 3 -10.06 7.55 -24.85
N TYR A 4 -10.34 6.54 -24.04
CA TYR A 4 -10.59 6.68 -22.61
C TYR A 4 -9.37 6.24 -21.82
N MET A 5 -8.85 7.14 -20.98
CA MET A 5 -7.75 6.87 -20.08
C MET A 5 -8.18 7.09 -18.64
N SER A 6 -7.83 6.14 -17.77
CA SER A 6 -8.12 6.20 -16.35
C SER A 6 -6.93 5.71 -15.54
N SER A 7 -6.69 6.31 -14.38
CA SER A 7 -5.79 5.78 -13.34
C SER A 7 -4.39 5.40 -13.84
N SER A 8 -3.91 6.12 -14.86
CA SER A 8 -2.66 5.80 -15.54
C SER A 8 -1.47 6.52 -14.89
N THR A 9 -0.26 6.03 -15.10
CA THR A 9 0.97 6.63 -14.59
C THR A 9 2.05 6.58 -15.66
N THR A 10 2.88 7.62 -15.72
CA THR A 10 4.10 7.66 -16.54
C THR A 10 5.35 7.41 -15.72
N LEU A 11 5.20 7.24 -14.40
CA LEU A 11 6.28 6.91 -13.48
C LEU A 11 6.61 5.42 -13.57
N GLU A 12 7.89 5.07 -13.38
CA GLU A 12 8.30 3.67 -13.34
C GLU A 12 7.72 2.96 -12.11
N THR A 13 6.80 2.04 -12.37
CA THR A 13 6.07 1.25 -11.37
C THR A 13 6.18 -0.24 -11.74
N TYR A 14 5.57 -1.14 -10.95
CA TYR A 14 5.59 -2.57 -11.23
C TYR A 14 4.74 -3.01 -12.45
N PRO A 15 3.63 -2.34 -12.84
CA PRO A 15 2.90 -2.68 -14.07
C PRO A 15 3.68 -2.39 -15.35
N THR A 16 3.15 -2.89 -16.47
CA THR A 16 3.62 -2.53 -17.82
C THR A 16 3.71 -1.02 -18.02
N LYS A 17 4.76 -0.58 -18.74
CA LYS A 17 5.01 0.84 -19.00
C LYS A 17 3.89 1.44 -19.85
N PHE A 18 3.61 2.71 -19.61
CA PHE A 18 2.65 3.49 -20.38
C PHE A 18 3.07 3.57 -21.86
N ASN A 19 2.14 3.25 -22.76
CA ASN A 19 2.39 3.26 -24.21
C ASN A 19 1.78 4.52 -24.87
N TYR A 20 2.63 5.44 -25.27
CA TYR A 20 2.24 6.70 -25.93
C TYR A 20 1.79 6.51 -27.39
N ASP A 21 2.28 5.48 -28.09
CA ASP A 21 2.01 5.29 -29.52
C ASP A 21 0.53 5.06 -29.79
N SER A 22 -0.17 4.48 -28.81
CA SER A 22 -1.62 4.27 -28.85
C SER A 22 -2.40 5.58 -29.02
N PHE A 23 -1.82 6.73 -28.65
CA PHE A 23 -2.45 8.05 -28.67
C PHE A 23 -2.21 8.86 -29.96
N ILE A 24 -1.33 8.41 -30.86
CA ILE A 24 -1.01 9.11 -32.13
C ILE A 24 -2.24 9.21 -33.05
N ASN A 25 -2.66 10.42 -33.44
CA ASN A 25 -3.91 10.69 -34.18
C ASN A 25 -5.18 10.35 -33.38
N CYS A 26 -5.19 10.66 -32.08
CA CYS A 26 -6.41 10.64 -31.28
C CYS A 26 -7.26 11.89 -31.60
N ASP A 27 -8.55 11.71 -31.88
CA ASP A 27 -9.48 12.83 -32.13
C ASP A 27 -10.09 13.35 -30.82
N TYR A 28 -10.32 12.45 -29.85
CA TYR A 28 -10.97 12.75 -28.58
C TYR A 28 -10.33 11.95 -27.45
N LEU A 29 -9.89 12.64 -26.41
CA LEU A 29 -9.28 12.03 -25.23
C LEU A 29 -10.14 12.33 -23.99
N LEU A 30 -10.71 11.29 -23.38
CA LEU A 30 -11.40 11.39 -22.09
C LEU A 30 -10.48 10.91 -20.97
N LEU A 31 -10.16 11.82 -20.05
CA LEU A 31 -9.30 11.56 -18.90
C LEU A 31 -10.12 11.45 -17.63
N SER A 32 -9.81 10.46 -16.81
CA SER A 32 -10.48 10.24 -15.52
C SER A 32 -9.50 9.79 -14.45
N ASN A 33 -9.89 10.00 -13.18
CA ASN A 33 -9.16 9.54 -12.02
C ASN A 33 -7.68 10.00 -12.00
N LEU A 34 -7.46 11.28 -12.27
CA LEU A 34 -6.15 11.92 -12.22
C LEU A 34 -5.73 12.17 -10.77
N CYS A 35 -4.42 12.26 -10.56
CA CYS A 35 -3.86 12.68 -9.29
C CYS A 35 -4.22 14.15 -9.03
N HIS A 36 -4.72 14.44 -7.83
CA HIS A 36 -5.04 15.79 -7.37
C HIS A 36 -3.82 16.53 -6.78
N LEU A 37 -2.68 15.84 -6.61
CA LEU A 37 -1.45 16.45 -6.12
C LEU A 37 -0.86 17.36 -7.19
N SER A 38 -0.41 18.54 -6.75
CA SER A 38 0.06 19.62 -7.60
C SER A 38 1.26 19.19 -8.44
N THR A 39 2.15 18.36 -7.89
CA THR A 39 3.34 17.89 -8.59
C THR A 39 3.63 16.40 -8.33
N PRO A 40 4.29 15.70 -9.26
CA PRO A 40 4.71 14.31 -9.06
C PRO A 40 5.74 14.16 -7.93
N ILE A 41 6.43 15.26 -7.58
CA ILE A 41 7.43 15.33 -6.52
C ILE A 41 6.76 15.08 -5.16
N ASP A 42 5.49 15.48 -5.00
CA ASP A 42 4.75 15.35 -3.74
C ASP A 42 4.65 13.88 -3.28
N ALA A 43 4.47 12.94 -4.22
CA ALA A 43 4.42 11.51 -3.89
C ALA A 43 5.76 10.96 -3.37
N SER A 44 6.88 11.42 -3.95
CA SER A 44 8.22 11.05 -3.49
C SER A 44 8.57 11.68 -2.14
N ILE A 45 8.17 12.94 -1.92
CA ILE A 45 8.31 13.61 -0.63
C ILE A 45 7.52 12.85 0.45
N ASN A 46 6.25 12.52 0.17
CA ASN A 46 5.41 11.77 1.10
C ASN A 46 5.97 10.37 1.38
N ALA A 47 6.55 9.69 0.39
CA ALA A 47 7.22 8.41 0.58
C ALA A 47 8.45 8.52 1.50
N ASN A 48 9.25 9.57 1.36
CA ASN A 48 10.40 9.83 2.23
C ASN A 48 9.97 10.23 3.66
N GLU A 49 8.90 11.03 3.78
CA GLU A 49 8.33 11.34 5.08
C GLU A 49 7.74 10.09 5.74
N LEU A 50 7.11 9.21 4.96
CA LEU A 50 6.55 7.94 5.44
C LEU A 50 7.63 7.09 6.10
N THR A 51 8.77 6.86 5.44
CA THR A 51 9.86 6.06 6.01
C THR A 51 10.43 6.73 7.28
N THR A 52 10.55 8.05 7.28
CA THR A 52 10.98 8.81 8.47
C THR A 52 10.02 8.62 9.64
N LYS A 53 8.70 8.72 9.42
CA LYS A 53 7.69 8.48 10.47
C LYS A 53 7.74 7.03 10.95
N ILE A 54 7.78 6.07 10.03
CA ILE A 54 7.86 4.64 10.35
C ILE A 54 9.07 4.36 11.25
N GLY A 55 10.28 4.81 10.86
CA GLY A 55 11.48 4.62 11.67
C GLY A 55 11.33 5.14 13.10
N ASN A 56 10.77 6.34 13.27
CA ASN A 56 10.53 6.91 14.61
C ASN A 56 9.52 6.10 15.43
N ILE A 57 8.43 5.65 14.81
CA ILE A 57 7.38 4.88 15.50
C ILE A 57 7.91 3.51 15.92
N LEU A 58 8.70 2.85 15.07
CA LEU A 58 9.30 1.56 15.38
C LEU A 58 10.35 1.68 16.50
N ASN A 59 11.12 2.77 16.53
CA ASN A 59 12.06 3.07 17.63
C ASN A 59 11.33 3.27 18.98
N ASP A 60 10.12 3.83 18.95
CA ASP A 60 9.24 3.96 20.13
C ASP A 60 8.55 2.62 20.50
N HIS A 61 8.93 1.49 19.88
CA HIS A 61 8.27 0.18 20.01
C HIS A 61 6.77 0.19 19.67
N GLY A 62 6.32 1.15 18.86
CA GLY A 62 4.94 1.28 18.41
C GLY A 62 4.62 0.45 17.18
N SER A 63 3.34 0.11 17.00
CA SER A 63 2.83 -0.51 15.77
C SER A 63 2.14 0.51 14.87
N ILE A 64 2.22 0.27 13.57
CA ILE A 64 1.69 1.16 12.53
C ILE A 64 0.53 0.46 11.82
N LEU A 65 -0.61 1.11 11.76
CA LEU A 65 -1.77 0.68 10.98
C LEU A 65 -1.84 1.48 9.68
N ILE A 66 -1.84 0.78 8.54
CA ILE A 66 -1.95 1.39 7.22
C ILE A 66 -3.27 0.90 6.59
N PRO A 67 -4.31 1.76 6.53
CA PRO A 67 -5.50 1.49 5.74
C PRO A 67 -5.12 1.42 4.28
N CYS A 68 -5.31 0.27 3.63
CA CYS A 68 -4.97 0.12 2.22
C CYS A 68 -5.89 -0.87 1.51
N SER A 69 -6.15 -0.63 0.23
CA SER A 69 -6.78 -1.64 -0.62
C SER A 69 -5.92 -2.90 -0.68
N SER A 70 -6.56 -4.06 -0.79
CA SER A 70 -5.87 -5.36 -0.88
C SER A 70 -5.16 -5.57 -2.21
N ILE A 71 -5.31 -4.65 -3.16
CA ILE A 71 -4.76 -4.69 -4.53
C ILE A 71 -4.15 -3.32 -4.88
N GLY A 72 -3.23 -3.32 -5.84
CA GLY A 72 -2.61 -2.10 -6.35
C GLY A 72 -1.41 -1.66 -5.53
N LEU A 73 -1.51 -0.50 -4.87
CA LEU A 73 -0.40 0.15 -4.16
C LEU A 73 0.27 -0.75 -3.11
N ILE A 74 -0.46 -1.71 -2.55
CA ILE A 74 0.05 -2.66 -1.54
C ILE A 74 1.29 -3.44 -2.00
N PHE A 75 1.35 -3.84 -3.28
CA PHE A 75 2.50 -4.58 -3.82
C PHE A 75 3.76 -3.71 -3.84
N TYR A 76 3.59 -2.44 -4.21
CA TYR A 76 4.66 -1.45 -4.13
C TYR A 76 5.10 -1.22 -2.68
N MET A 77 4.15 -1.14 -1.74
CA MET A 77 4.45 -0.89 -0.32
C MET A 77 5.30 -2.00 0.31
N PHE A 78 5.05 -3.26 0.00
CA PHE A 78 5.88 -4.35 0.53
C PHE A 78 7.33 -4.19 0.11
N GLU A 79 7.59 -3.98 -1.18
CA GLU A 79 8.96 -3.83 -1.67
C GLU A 79 9.62 -2.54 -1.19
N PHE A 80 8.86 -1.44 -1.18
CA PHE A 80 9.32 -0.14 -0.73
C PHE A 80 9.78 -0.18 0.73
N LEU A 81 8.97 -0.75 1.63
CA LEU A 81 9.31 -0.85 3.04
C LEU A 81 10.40 -1.89 3.31
N THR A 82 10.41 -3.02 2.61
CA THR A 82 11.52 -3.99 2.70
C THR A 82 12.85 -3.34 2.35
N ASN A 83 12.92 -2.61 1.23
CA ASN A 83 14.16 -1.94 0.83
C ASN A 83 14.58 -0.88 1.89
N TYR A 84 13.63 -0.16 2.48
CA TYR A 84 13.92 0.78 3.57
C TYR A 84 14.47 0.05 4.82
N PHE A 85 13.88 -1.08 5.20
CA PHE A 85 14.34 -1.88 6.33
C PHE A 85 15.72 -2.47 6.15
N GLU A 86 16.05 -2.91 4.94
CA GLU A 86 17.40 -3.35 4.58
C GLU A 86 18.42 -2.20 4.74
N GLN A 87 18.07 -0.98 4.31
CA GLN A 87 18.97 0.19 4.41
C GLN A 87 19.30 0.58 5.86
N ILE A 88 18.35 0.42 6.78
CA ILE A 88 18.52 0.76 8.20
C ILE A 88 18.83 -0.45 9.08
N ASN A 89 19.08 -1.63 8.49
CA ASN A 89 19.35 -2.91 9.17
C ASN A 89 18.25 -3.36 10.17
N LEU A 90 16.97 -3.07 9.87
CA LEU A 90 15.82 -3.50 10.67
C LEU A 90 15.09 -4.70 10.03
N LEU A 91 15.77 -5.85 9.98
CA LEU A 91 15.27 -7.04 9.27
C LEU A 91 14.18 -7.83 10.01
N ASN A 92 13.96 -7.56 11.30
CA ASN A 92 13.06 -8.33 12.17
C ASN A 92 11.66 -7.69 12.30
N ILE A 93 11.32 -6.70 11.48
CA ILE A 93 10.02 -6.04 11.53
C ILE A 93 8.99 -6.87 10.75
N HIS A 94 7.94 -7.31 11.43
CA HIS A 94 6.84 -8.02 10.80
C HIS A 94 5.86 -7.07 10.11
N MET A 95 5.56 -7.36 8.85
CA MET A 95 4.46 -6.79 8.09
C MET A 95 3.31 -7.78 8.06
N TYR A 96 2.13 -7.37 8.54
CA TYR A 96 0.90 -8.16 8.50
C TYR A 96 0.01 -7.67 7.36
N PHE A 97 -0.44 -8.57 6.51
CA PHE A 97 -1.41 -8.28 5.45
C PHE A 97 -2.73 -9.00 5.73
N ILE A 98 -3.72 -8.23 6.21
CA ILE A 98 -4.99 -8.77 6.71
C ILE A 98 -6.12 -8.43 5.75
N SER A 99 -6.61 -9.45 5.04
CA SER A 99 -7.67 -9.34 4.03
C SER A 99 -8.26 -10.72 3.73
N PRO A 100 -9.57 -10.85 3.45
CA PRO A 100 -10.19 -12.14 3.08
C PRO A 100 -9.59 -12.72 1.79
N ILE A 101 -8.98 -11.87 0.97
CA ILE A 101 -8.39 -12.24 -0.32
C ILE A 101 -6.86 -12.12 -0.31
N SER A 102 -6.21 -12.01 0.87
CA SER A 102 -4.77 -11.77 0.97
C SER A 102 -3.94 -12.79 0.19
N ASN A 103 -4.12 -14.08 0.48
CA ASN A 103 -3.41 -15.17 -0.20
C ASN A 103 -3.74 -15.25 -1.69
N ALA A 104 -5.02 -15.12 -2.04
CA ALA A 104 -5.47 -15.16 -3.44
C ALA A 104 -4.86 -14.01 -4.24
N THR A 105 -4.81 -12.81 -3.67
CA THR A 105 -4.26 -11.63 -4.33
C THR A 105 -2.77 -11.77 -4.63
N LEU A 106 -1.99 -12.25 -3.67
CA LEU A 106 -0.56 -12.51 -3.89
C LEU A 106 -0.34 -13.62 -4.92
N SER A 107 -1.19 -14.64 -4.95
CA SER A 107 -1.10 -15.74 -5.92
C SER A 107 -1.44 -15.26 -7.34
N ILE A 108 -2.51 -14.47 -7.50
CA ILE A 108 -2.92 -13.88 -8.78
C ILE A 108 -1.84 -12.93 -9.30
N SER A 109 -1.22 -12.12 -8.43
CA SER A 109 -0.13 -11.23 -8.86
C SER A 109 1.05 -12.00 -9.48
N ASN A 110 1.34 -13.21 -8.99
CA ASN A 110 2.36 -14.07 -9.60
C ASN A 110 1.91 -14.71 -10.91
N ALA A 111 0.61 -15.03 -11.03
CA ALA A 111 0.05 -15.65 -12.22
C ALA A 111 -0.13 -14.68 -13.39
N MET A 112 -0.33 -13.38 -13.13
CA MET A 112 -0.55 -12.34 -14.14
C MET A 112 0.75 -11.58 -14.47
N SER A 113 1.84 -12.31 -14.68
CA SER A 113 3.16 -11.71 -14.89
C SER A 113 3.29 -11.03 -16.26
N GLU A 114 2.41 -11.28 -17.22
CA GLU A 114 2.37 -10.62 -18.52
C GLU A 114 2.04 -9.11 -18.42
N TRP A 115 1.46 -8.69 -17.29
CA TRP A 115 1.02 -7.31 -17.05
C TRP A 115 1.98 -6.48 -16.20
N VAL A 116 3.16 -7.02 -15.86
CA VAL A 116 4.22 -6.30 -15.13
C VAL A 116 5.35 -5.85 -16.05
N THR A 117 6.37 -5.19 -15.49
CA THR A 117 7.54 -4.76 -16.27
C THR A 117 8.25 -5.92 -16.97
N GLU A 118 8.91 -5.65 -18.10
CA GLU A 118 9.65 -6.64 -18.88
C GLU A 118 10.68 -7.41 -18.03
N GLN A 119 11.38 -6.72 -17.12
CA GLN A 119 12.33 -7.36 -16.20
C GLN A 119 11.65 -8.43 -15.33
N ARG A 120 10.44 -8.16 -14.84
CA ARG A 120 9.68 -9.10 -14.01
C ARG A 120 9.04 -10.21 -14.86
N GLN A 121 8.66 -9.92 -16.10
CA GLN A 121 8.23 -10.92 -17.08
C GLN A 121 9.36 -11.94 -17.32
N ILE A 122 10.57 -11.47 -17.62
CA ILE A 122 11.75 -12.33 -17.82
C ILE A 122 12.02 -13.17 -16.57
N ALA A 123 11.95 -12.58 -15.38
CA ALA A 123 12.09 -13.32 -14.13
C ALA A 123 11.04 -14.44 -14.02
N SER A 124 9.75 -14.13 -14.28
CA SER A 124 8.67 -15.12 -14.28
C SER A 124 8.88 -16.25 -15.28
N PHE A 125 9.30 -15.94 -16.51
CA PHE A 125 9.57 -16.95 -17.54
C PHE A 125 10.79 -17.82 -17.22
N SER A 126 11.72 -17.31 -16.42
CA SER A 126 12.85 -18.09 -15.88
C SER A 126 12.51 -18.92 -14.63
N GLY A 127 11.23 -18.92 -14.20
CA GLY A 127 10.77 -19.65 -13.02
C GLY A 127 11.00 -18.92 -11.69
N THR A 128 11.40 -17.65 -11.74
CA THR A 128 11.56 -16.79 -10.55
C THR A 128 10.30 -15.96 -10.33
N PRO A 129 9.75 -15.87 -9.11
CA PRO A 129 8.56 -15.05 -8.86
C PRO A 129 8.75 -13.58 -9.28
N PRO A 130 7.76 -12.96 -9.94
CA PRO A 130 7.88 -11.59 -10.44
C PRO A 130 7.86 -10.53 -9.32
N PHE A 131 7.49 -10.88 -8.09
CA PHE A 131 7.41 -9.98 -6.94
C PHE A 131 8.15 -10.55 -5.74
N LYS A 132 8.70 -9.66 -4.89
CA LYS A 132 9.46 -10.05 -3.69
C LYS A 132 8.61 -10.65 -2.57
N HIS A 133 7.29 -10.48 -2.57
CA HIS A 133 6.44 -10.95 -1.46
C HIS A 133 6.53 -12.46 -1.22
N ASN A 134 6.90 -13.25 -2.23
CA ASN A 134 7.14 -14.68 -2.08
C ASN A 134 8.30 -14.98 -1.11
N GLU A 135 9.37 -14.20 -1.19
CA GLU A 135 10.53 -14.34 -0.29
C GLU A 135 10.18 -13.83 1.10
N LEU A 136 9.47 -12.70 1.18
CA LEU A 136 9.01 -12.12 2.46
C LEU A 136 8.09 -13.06 3.24
N ILE A 137 7.24 -13.82 2.54
CA ILE A 137 6.41 -14.84 3.19
C ILE A 137 7.27 -16.00 3.70
N LYS A 138 8.22 -16.48 2.89
CA LYS A 138 9.11 -17.57 3.28
C LYS A 138 9.97 -17.20 4.49
N SER A 139 10.43 -15.96 4.57
CA SER A 139 11.20 -15.43 5.72
C SER A 139 10.34 -15.02 6.91
N LYS A 140 9.00 -15.10 6.81
CA LYS A 140 8.03 -14.59 7.80
C LYS A 140 8.11 -13.08 8.06
N CYS A 141 8.81 -12.32 7.21
CA CYS A 141 8.76 -10.86 7.26
C CYS A 141 7.38 -10.32 6.82
N LEU A 142 6.69 -11.03 5.92
CA LEU A 142 5.31 -10.76 5.53
C LEU A 142 4.40 -11.92 5.97
N ILE A 143 3.43 -11.63 6.83
CA ILE A 143 2.47 -12.59 7.36
C ILE A 143 1.08 -12.27 6.81
N THR A 144 0.49 -13.19 6.06
CA THR A 144 -0.87 -13.04 5.54
C THR A 144 -1.89 -13.62 6.52
N ILE A 145 -2.95 -12.86 6.77
CA ILE A 145 -4.06 -13.29 7.62
C ILE A 145 -5.36 -13.12 6.83
N SER A 146 -6.10 -14.20 6.71
CA SER A 146 -7.43 -14.18 6.09
C SER A 146 -8.44 -13.61 7.08
N SER A 147 -9.23 -12.61 6.67
CA SER A 147 -10.06 -11.86 7.62
C SER A 147 -11.25 -12.66 8.18
N ASP A 148 -11.71 -13.67 7.45
CA ASP A 148 -12.70 -14.66 7.90
C ASP A 148 -12.21 -15.49 9.09
N ARG A 149 -10.89 -15.54 9.33
CA ARG A 149 -10.26 -16.26 10.44
C ARG A 149 -9.97 -15.37 11.65
N LEU A 150 -10.44 -14.12 11.63
CA LEU A 150 -10.19 -13.15 12.71
C LEU A 150 -10.99 -13.46 13.97
N ASP A 151 -12.20 -14.00 13.83
CA ASP A 151 -13.04 -14.39 14.96
C ASP A 151 -12.56 -15.69 15.62
N ASP A 152 -11.87 -16.55 14.86
CA ASP A 152 -11.44 -17.88 15.28
C ASP A 152 -10.09 -17.92 16.01
N THR A 153 -9.37 -16.80 16.11
CA THR A 153 -7.98 -16.83 16.59
C THR A 153 -7.61 -15.68 17.52
N ASP A 154 -6.93 -16.02 18.61
CA ASP A 154 -6.12 -15.14 19.46
C ASP A 154 -5.01 -14.37 18.67
N THR A 155 -4.92 -14.54 17.34
CA THR A 155 -3.91 -13.90 16.48
C THR A 155 -4.09 -12.38 16.35
N LEU A 156 -5.32 -11.89 16.54
CA LEU A 156 -5.61 -10.46 16.64
C LEU A 156 -5.21 -9.85 17.99
N ILE A 157 -4.85 -10.67 18.98
CA ILE A 157 -4.64 -10.22 20.36
C ILE A 157 -3.18 -9.87 20.61
N ASN A 158 -2.22 -10.49 19.92
CA ASN A 158 -0.79 -10.21 20.12
C ASN A 158 -0.03 -10.15 18.80
N PHE A 159 -0.17 -9.05 18.05
CA PHE A 159 0.83 -8.74 17.02
C PHE A 159 2.17 -8.53 17.69
N GLU A 160 3.24 -9.11 17.13
CA GLU A 160 4.58 -8.82 17.62
C GLU A 160 4.84 -7.32 17.41
N GLN A 161 5.14 -6.60 18.49
CA GLN A 161 5.45 -5.18 18.43
C GLN A 161 6.97 -4.99 18.49
N PRO A 162 7.53 -4.07 17.69
CA PRO A 162 6.85 -3.18 16.74
C PRO A 162 6.55 -3.86 15.39
N SER A 163 5.46 -3.46 14.73
CA SER A 163 5.01 -4.06 13.47
C SER A 163 4.25 -3.09 12.57
N ILE A 164 4.09 -3.46 11.30
CA ILE A 164 3.25 -2.75 10.34
C ILE A 164 2.07 -3.64 9.96
N ILE A 165 0.86 -3.09 9.96
CA ILE A 165 -0.37 -3.80 9.68
C ILE A 165 -1.07 -3.13 8.50
N PHE A 166 -1.15 -3.84 7.38
CA PHE A 166 -1.89 -3.47 6.18
C PHE A 166 -3.26 -4.13 6.19
N THR A 167 -4.33 -3.34 6.26
CA THR A 167 -5.68 -3.91 6.34
C THR A 167 -6.80 -2.93 6.00
N GLY A 168 -7.98 -3.51 5.74
CA GLY A 168 -9.24 -2.80 5.72
C GLY A 168 -9.47 -1.97 4.47
N HIS A 169 -10.28 -0.95 4.63
CA HIS A 169 -10.68 -0.05 3.57
C HIS A 169 -10.42 1.39 4.00
N LEU A 170 -10.12 2.25 3.03
CA LEU A 170 -9.73 3.65 3.24
C LEU A 170 -10.80 4.47 3.98
N SER A 171 -12.08 4.07 3.88
CA SER A 171 -13.18 4.72 4.61
C SER A 171 -13.17 4.43 6.12
N LEU A 172 -12.46 3.40 6.58
CA LEU A 172 -12.49 2.91 7.96
C LEU A 172 -13.92 2.61 8.44
N ARG A 173 -14.75 1.95 7.63
CA ARG A 173 -16.16 1.67 7.99
C ARG A 173 -16.51 0.19 8.06
N PHE A 174 -15.66 -0.65 7.50
CA PHE A 174 -15.91 -2.08 7.42
C PHE A 174 -14.60 -2.85 7.36
N GLY A 175 -14.71 -4.14 7.61
CA GLY A 175 -13.57 -5.05 7.66
C GLY A 175 -12.78 -4.96 8.97
N PRO A 176 -11.61 -5.63 9.00
CA PRO A 176 -10.83 -5.84 10.23
C PRO A 176 -10.36 -4.54 10.90
N ILE A 177 -10.20 -3.50 10.09
CA ILE A 177 -9.64 -2.23 10.52
C ILE A 177 -10.48 -1.55 11.61
N VAL A 178 -11.80 -1.75 11.62
CA VAL A 178 -12.68 -1.15 12.63
C VAL A 178 -12.31 -1.66 14.02
N GLN A 179 -12.15 -2.98 14.16
CA GLN A 179 -11.78 -3.62 15.43
C GLN A 179 -10.32 -3.31 15.80
N LEU A 180 -9.42 -3.25 14.82
CA LEU A 180 -8.01 -2.94 15.06
C LEU A 180 -7.80 -1.52 15.57
N ILE A 181 -8.51 -0.53 15.02
CA ILE A 181 -8.46 0.85 15.52
C ILE A 181 -8.93 0.88 16.98
N GLU A 182 -10.05 0.23 17.31
CA GLU A 182 -10.55 0.20 18.70
C GLU A 182 -9.52 -0.38 19.69
N LYS A 183 -8.75 -1.39 19.27
CA LYS A 183 -7.67 -1.97 20.09
C LYS A 183 -6.44 -1.08 20.19
N MET A 184 -6.06 -0.42 19.10
CA MET A 184 -4.78 0.30 19.00
C MET A 184 -4.88 1.78 19.42
N LYS A 185 -6.08 2.38 19.38
CA LYS A 185 -6.28 3.84 19.53
C LYS A 185 -5.90 4.42 20.89
N THR A 186 -5.81 3.59 21.93
CA THR A 186 -5.51 4.02 23.31
C THR A 186 -4.02 4.27 23.54
N SER A 187 -3.14 3.61 22.78
CA SER A 187 -1.69 3.77 22.90
C SER A 187 -1.17 4.91 22.04
N SER A 188 -0.40 5.82 22.64
CA SER A 188 0.28 6.91 21.94
C SER A 188 1.56 6.48 21.22
N SER A 189 2.07 5.26 21.46
CA SER A 189 3.18 4.69 20.67
C SER A 189 2.68 4.22 19.30
N ASN A 190 1.43 3.76 19.21
CA ASN A 190 0.85 3.32 17.97
C ASN A 190 0.53 4.50 17.05
N SER A 191 0.47 4.23 15.75
CA SER A 191 0.08 5.21 14.75
C SER A 191 -0.80 4.63 13.66
N ILE A 192 -1.67 5.46 13.09
CA ILE A 192 -2.34 5.18 11.83
C ILE A 192 -1.77 6.10 10.74
N ILE A 193 -1.43 5.54 9.57
CA ILE A 193 -0.88 6.31 8.46
C ILE A 193 -1.71 6.08 7.21
N PHE A 194 -2.32 7.15 6.70
CA PHE A 194 -3.08 7.13 5.46
C PHE A 194 -2.16 7.43 4.28
N ILE A 195 -2.04 6.47 3.35
CA ILE A 195 -1.19 6.57 2.16
C ILE A 195 -1.97 6.79 0.86
N ASP A 196 -3.29 6.91 0.93
CA ASP A 196 -4.19 7.11 -0.21
C ASP A 196 -5.02 8.40 -0.01
N ASN A 197 -5.49 9.01 -1.09
CA ASN A 197 -6.24 10.27 -1.11
C ASN A 197 -7.72 10.13 -1.51
N GLN A 198 -8.24 8.91 -1.70
CA GLN A 198 -9.63 8.69 -2.10
C GLN A 198 -10.66 9.11 -1.03
N TYR A 199 -10.27 9.13 0.24
CA TYR A 199 -11.15 9.48 1.36
C TYR A 199 -10.51 10.56 2.24
N SER A 200 -11.34 11.46 2.76
CA SER A 200 -10.94 12.39 3.81
C SER A 200 -10.60 11.62 5.08
N TYR A 201 -9.31 11.58 5.44
CA TYR A 201 -8.84 10.88 6.64
C TYR A 201 -9.47 11.46 7.91
N ILE A 202 -9.76 12.77 7.92
CA ILE A 202 -10.43 13.46 9.03
C ILE A 202 -11.83 12.89 9.22
N ASP A 203 -12.61 12.78 8.15
CA ASP A 203 -13.96 12.22 8.21
C ASP A 203 -13.95 10.73 8.54
N ALA A 204 -12.97 10.00 8.00
CA ALA A 204 -12.78 8.59 8.30
C ALA A 204 -12.51 8.37 9.81
N LEU A 205 -11.77 9.24 10.48
CA LEU A 205 -11.44 9.11 11.90
C LEU A 205 -12.52 9.58 12.87
N LYS A 206 -13.51 10.36 12.44
CA LYS A 206 -14.57 10.91 13.32
C LYS A 206 -15.21 9.90 14.28
N PRO A 207 -15.60 8.68 13.86
CA PRO A 207 -16.28 7.73 14.75
C PRO A 207 -15.39 7.15 15.85
N TYR A 208 -14.07 7.26 15.72
CA TYR A 208 -13.11 6.61 16.61
C TYR A 208 -12.64 7.52 17.75
N GLN A 209 -13.07 8.79 17.76
CA GLN A 209 -12.69 9.77 18.78
C GLN A 209 -13.25 9.39 20.18
N PRO A 210 -12.49 9.62 21.27
CA PRO A 210 -11.13 10.15 21.30
C PRO A 210 -10.06 9.12 20.87
N ILE A 211 -9.00 9.61 20.22
CA ILE A 211 -7.88 8.79 19.74
C ILE A 211 -6.57 9.33 20.33
N ASN A 212 -5.79 8.46 20.99
CA ASN A 212 -4.45 8.78 21.49
C ASN A 212 -3.33 8.39 20.51
N MET A 213 -3.59 7.44 19.61
CA MET A 213 -2.62 7.05 18.58
C MET A 213 -2.30 8.23 17.65
N LYS A 214 -1.05 8.32 17.20
CA LYS A 214 -0.65 9.40 16.27
C LYS A 214 -1.29 9.14 14.90
N CYS A 215 -1.80 10.19 14.25
CA CYS A 215 -2.45 10.08 12.94
C CYS A 215 -1.66 10.88 11.90
N TYR A 216 -1.26 10.22 10.81
CA TYR A 216 -0.51 10.86 9.73
C TYR A 216 -1.23 10.68 8.38
N TYR A 217 -1.16 11.71 7.53
CA TYR A 217 -1.70 11.70 6.18
C TYR A 217 -0.58 11.99 5.19
N LEU A 218 -0.14 10.96 4.47
CA LEU A 218 1.02 10.95 3.60
C LEU A 218 0.66 10.25 2.27
N PRO A 219 -0.21 10.84 1.43
CA PRO A 219 -0.72 10.19 0.24
C PRO A 219 0.40 9.92 -0.79
N ILE A 220 0.53 8.67 -1.22
CA ILE A 220 1.46 8.23 -2.27
C ILE A 220 0.65 7.95 -3.53
N ASP A 221 0.29 9.01 -4.23
CA ASP A 221 -0.48 8.94 -5.47
C ASP A 221 0.43 9.09 -6.69
N ARG A 222 0.58 8.00 -7.43
CA ARG A 222 1.46 7.92 -8.61
C ARG A 222 0.70 8.12 -9.92
N ARG A 223 -0.60 8.39 -9.87
CA ARG A 223 -1.40 8.62 -11.08
C ARG A 223 -0.95 9.90 -11.78
N LEU A 224 -1.25 9.98 -13.08
CA LEU A 224 -1.01 11.16 -13.88
C LEU A 224 -1.67 12.38 -13.25
N ASN A 225 -0.91 13.46 -13.11
CA ASN A 225 -1.45 14.76 -12.74
C ASN A 225 -1.59 15.67 -13.97
N PHE A 226 -2.20 16.84 -13.79
CA PHE A 226 -2.43 17.79 -14.88
C PHE A 226 -1.12 18.27 -15.55
N SER A 227 -0.05 18.44 -14.77
CA SER A 227 1.25 18.87 -15.31
C SER A 227 1.95 17.84 -16.19
N GLN A 228 1.70 16.54 -15.98
CA GLN A 228 2.27 15.47 -16.79
C GLN A 228 1.49 15.23 -18.10
N ILE A 229 0.27 15.75 -18.17
CA ILE A 229 -0.63 15.60 -19.33
C ILE A 229 -0.46 16.77 -20.32
N ASN A 230 -0.22 17.98 -19.81
CA ASN A 230 0.04 19.18 -20.63
C ASN A 230 1.46 19.20 -21.19
#